data_AF-A0A411HN77-F1
#
_entry.id   AF-A0A411HN77-F1
#
_cell.length_a   1.000
_cell.length_b   1.000
_cell.length_c   1.000
_cell.angle_alpha   90.00
_cell.angle_beta   90.00
_cell.angle_gamma   90.00
#
_symmetry.space_group_name_H-M   'P 1'
#
loop_
_entity.id
_entity.type
_entity.pdbx_description
1 polymer ?
#
loop_
_entity_poly.entity_id
_entity_poly.type
_entity_poly.pdbx_seq_one_letter_code
_entity_poly.pdbx_strand_id
1 'polypeptide(L)' 'MYWNGIAVNRAELKSNFMVAAALADRPNVEVNAERQTSFDDFVSVFAAAKSAGLEVSAAGIE' A
#
# COMPACT_ATOMS: atom_id res chain seq x y z
N MET A 1 -7.85 7.17 2.24
CA MET A 1 -6.69 6.26 2.22
C MET A 1 -5.61 6.90 3.05
N TYR A 2 -4.83 6.12 3.79
CA TYR A 2 -3.80 6.63 4.69
C TYR A 2 -2.48 5.90 4.48
N TRP A 3 -1.36 6.62 4.60
CA TRP A 3 0.00 6.07 4.63
C TRP A 3 0.64 6.47 5.95
N ASN A 4 0.98 5.51 6.81
CA ASN A 4 1.51 5.76 8.15
C ASN A 4 0.66 6.77 8.97
N GLY A 5 -0.67 6.68 8.85
CA GLY A 5 -1.62 7.56 9.54
C GLY A 5 -1.89 8.91 8.85
N ILE A 6 -1.19 9.23 7.76
CA ILE A 6 -1.37 10.48 7.00
C ILE A 6 -2.33 10.24 5.84
N ALA A 7 -3.36 11.08 5.72
CA ALA A 7 -4.30 11.00 4.61
C ALA A 7 -3.58 11.29 3.28
N VAL A 8 -3.73 10.40 2.31
CA VAL A 8 -3.10 10.50 0.99
C VAL A 8 -4.08 10.15 -0.10
N ASN A 9 -3.87 10.72 -1.29
CA ASN A 9 -4.54 10.26 -2.50
C ASN A 9 -3.76 9.12 -3.19
N ARG A 10 -4.33 8.54 -4.27
CA ARG A 10 -3.71 7.42 -5.00
C ARG A 10 -2.36 7.76 -5.64
N ALA A 11 -2.17 8.98 -6.13
CA ALA A 11 -0.91 9.41 -6.73
C ALA A 11 0.19 9.55 -5.65
N GLU A 12 -0.16 10.15 -4.52
CA GLU A 12 0.73 10.26 -3.35
C GLU A 12 1.12 8.88 -2.81
N LEU A 13 0.16 7.96 -2.69
CA LEU A 13 0.44 6.59 -2.24
C LEU A 13 1.42 5.87 -3.17
N LYS A 14 1.24 5.99 -4.50
CA LYS A 14 2.19 5.43 -5.47
C LYS A 14 3.59 6.03 -5.32
N SER A 15 3.66 7.35 -5.13
CA SER A 15 4.95 8.02 -4.89
C SER A 15 5.61 7.51 -3.61
N ASN A 16 4.84 7.33 -2.53
CA ASN A 16 5.34 6.77 -1.28
C ASN A 16 5.85 5.33 -1.46
N PHE A 17 5.18 4.49 -2.25
CA PHE A 17 5.70 3.15 -2.58
C PHE A 17 7.02 3.21 -3.33
N MET A 18 7.16 4.11 -4.31
CA MET A 18 8.42 4.25 -5.04
C MET A 18 9.56 4.74 -4.14
N VAL A 19 9.27 5.68 -3.24
CA VAL A 19 10.25 6.17 -2.24
C VAL A 19 10.65 5.04 -1.31
N ALA A 20 9.68 4.29 -0.77
CA ALA A 20 9.93 3.15 0.11
C ALA A 20 10.76 2.05 -0.58
N ALA A 21 10.48 1.77 -1.85
CA ALA A 21 11.21 0.78 -2.63
C ALA A 21 12.68 1.17 -2.91
N ALA A 22 12.96 2.48 -2.93
CA ALA A 22 14.30 3.03 -3.14
C ALA A 22 15.15 3.07 -1.85
N LEU A 23 14.56 2.80 -0.68
CA LEU A 23 15.30 2.71 0.57
C LEU A 23 16.27 1.51 0.53
N ALA A 24 17.46 1.71 1.11
CA ALA A 24 18.47 0.64 1.21
C ALA A 24 17.97 -0.54 2.05
N ASP A 25 17.22 -0.24 3.12
CA ASP A 25 16.44 -1.20 3.89
C ASP A 25 14.98 -1.07 3.46
N ARG A 26 14.52 -1.99 2.62
CA ARG A 26 13.16 -1.93 2.06
C ARG A 26 12.15 -2.34 3.13
N PRO A 27 11.17 -1.51 3.47
CA PRO A 27 10.17 -1.86 4.46
C PRO A 27 9.19 -2.91 3.91
N ASN A 28 8.69 -3.77 4.79
CA ASN A 28 7.48 -4.55 4.51
C ASN A 28 6.26 -3.62 4.62
N VAL A 29 5.42 -3.60 3.59
CA VAL A 29 4.19 -2.80 3.56
C VAL A 29 3.00 -3.64 4.00
N GLU A 30 2.29 -3.19 5.01
CA GLU A 30 1.01 -3.78 5.39
C GLU A 30 -0.15 -2.99 4.78
N VAL A 31 -0.99 -3.66 3.99
CA VAL A 31 -2.21 -3.07 3.45
C VAL A 31 -3.38 -3.54 4.30
N ASN A 32 -3.97 -2.59 5.01
CA ASN A 32 -5.16 -2.78 5.82
C ASN A 32 -6.38 -2.26 5.06
N ALA A 33 -7.33 -3.16 4.74
CA ALA A 33 -8.61 -2.78 4.17
C ALA A 33 -9.63 -2.56 5.30
N GLU A 34 -10.39 -1.47 5.23
CA GLU A 34 -11.56 -1.30 6.11
C GLU A 34 -12.73 -2.13 5.57
N ARG A 35 -13.72 -2.45 6.42
CA ARG A 35 -14.89 -3.26 6.03
C ARG A 35 -15.65 -2.76 4.80
N GLN A 36 -15.55 -1.47 4.48
CA GLN A 36 -16.24 -0.84 3.35
C GLN A 36 -15.34 -0.69 2.12
N THR A 37 -14.07 -1.09 2.19
CA THR A 37 -13.14 -1.04 1.07
C THR A 37 -13.55 -2.08 0.04
N SER A 38 -13.81 -1.64 -1.19
CA SER A 38 -14.07 -2.53 -2.30
C SER A 38 -12.86 -3.42 -2.58
N PHE A 39 -13.11 -4.70 -2.89
CA PHE A 39 -12.05 -5.65 -3.24
C PHE A 39 -11.15 -5.15 -4.38
N ASP A 40 -11.74 -4.51 -5.40
CA ASP A 40 -10.99 -3.90 -6.52
C ASP A 40 -10.00 -2.82 -6.06
N ASP A 41 -10.42 -1.95 -5.13
CA ASP A 41 -9.56 -0.89 -4.59
C ASP A 41 -8.40 -1.47 -3.79
N PHE A 42 -8.68 -2.48 -2.95
CA PHE A 42 -7.67 -3.22 -2.22
C PHE A 42 -6.65 -3.88 -3.16
N VAL A 43 -7.12 -4.64 -4.16
CA VAL A 43 -6.24 -5.32 -5.12
C VAL A 43 -5.41 -4.30 -5.91
N SER A 44 -6.01 -3.17 -6.29
CA SER A 44 -5.30 -2.09 -6.98
C SER A 44 -4.13 -1.54 -6.15
N VAL A 45 -4.36 -1.29 -4.86
CA VAL A 45 -3.32 -0.83 -3.92
C VAL A 45 -2.25 -1.91 -3.70
N PHE A 46 -2.66 -3.15 -3.49
CA PHE A 46 -1.76 -4.29 -3.27
C PHE A 46 -0.85 -4.51 -4.50
N ALA A 47 -1.42 -4.51 -5.69
CA ALA A 47 -0.69 -4.65 -6.95
C ALA A 47 0.27 -3.48 -7.21
N ALA A 48 -0.11 -2.26 -6.83
CA ALA A 48 0.75 -1.08 -6.94
C ALA A 48 1.99 -1.20 -6.05
N ALA A 49 1.83 -1.64 -4.80
CA ALA A 49 2.95 -1.85 -3.89
C ALA A 49 3.86 -3.00 -4.36
N LYS A 50 3.29 -4.11 -4.84
CA LYS A 50 4.08 -5.21 -5.44
C LYS A 50 4.84 -4.79 -6.69
N SER A 51 4.22 -3.98 -7.57
CA SER A 51 4.87 -3.47 -8.78
C SER A 51 6.02 -2.50 -8.48
N ALA A 52 5.98 -1.82 -7.33
CA ALA A 52 7.10 -1.02 -6.83
C ALA A 52 8.26 -1.89 -6.31
N GLY A 53 8.10 -3.21 -6.22
CA GLY A 53 9.14 -4.14 -5.74
C GLY A 53 9.19 -4.26 -4.20
N LEU A 54 8.12 -3.86 -3.52
CA LEU A 54 8.00 -3.98 -2.07
C LEU A 54 7.44 -5.36 -1.67
N GLU A 55 7.87 -5.83 -0.51
CA GLU A 55 7.17 -6.89 0.18
C GLU A 55 5.87 -6.32 0.74
N VAL A 56 4.77 -7.06 0.54
CA VAL A 56 3.43 -6.58 0.88
C VAL A 56 2.69 -7.72 1.55
N SER A 57 2.10 -7.40 2.70
CA SER A 57 1.24 -8.27 3.49
C SER A 57 -0.16 -7.68 3.56
N ALA A 58 -1.18 -8.54 3.53
CA ALA A 58 -2.57 -8.13 3.67
C ALA A 58 -3.05 -8.42 5.09
N ALA A 59 -3.70 -7.45 5.73
CA ALA A 59 -4.38 -7.65 7.00
C ALA A 59 -5.83 -7.14 6.88
N GLY A 60 -6.78 -7.92 7.40
CA GLY A 60 -8.20 -7.52 7.44
C GLY A 60 -9.11 -8.01 6.31
N ILE A 61 -8.71 -8.99 5.50
CA ILE A 61 -9.66 -9.77 4.68
C ILE A 61 -9.97 -11.06 5.43
N GLU A 62 -10.96 -11.00 6.33
CA GLU A 62 -11.61 -12.16 6.95
C GLU A 62 -12.82 -12.59 6.12
#